data_AF-A0A357WZX7-F1
#
_entry.id   AF-A0A357WZX7-F1
#
_cell.length_a   1.000
_cell.length_b   1.000
_cell.length_c   1.000
_cell.angle_alpha   90.00
_cell.angle_beta   90.00
_cell.angle_gamma   90.00
#
_symmetry.space_group_name_H-M   'P 1'
#
loop_
_entity.id
_entity.type
_entity.pdbx_description
1 polymer ?
#
loop_
_entity_poly.entity_id
_entity_poly.type
_entity_poly.pdbx_seq_one_letter_code
_entity_poly.pdbx_strand_id
1 'polypeptide(L)'
;MLYPKIGIRPVIDGRWGGVRESLEMQTMSMAKNAAALISENLRYPDGTPVQCVIGCTTIGGGAEAAAVADQFSTENVVATLSVTPCWCYGTETFDMDSHTIKAVWGFNGTERPGAVYLAAVMAAHAQRGLPAFSIYGHDVQEADDTSIPDDVGEKILRFARGAVAVGWMKNKAYVNLGGVSMGIAGSYCDVSVMQKFFGLRAEWVDLTELLRRITLGIYDTEEYSSALVWIKANCHEGTDKNAGKEFPTVITKSKVVPADKDWEFIAKMTIVIRDILFGNPRLKELGWHEEALGKNAVLGGFQGQRSWTDWLP
;
A
#
# COMPACT_ATOMS: atom_id res chain seq x y z
N MET A 1 -1.04 8.60 10.13
CA MET A 1 -0.22 7.85 9.16
C MET A 1 0.06 8.76 7.97
N LEU A 2 1.26 8.76 7.40
CA LEU A 2 1.54 9.48 6.16
C LEU A 2 1.11 8.59 4.99
N TYR A 3 0.09 9.00 4.22
CA TYR A 3 -0.47 8.20 3.12
C TYR A 3 0.37 8.33 1.85
N PRO A 4 0.57 7.26 1.07
CA PRO A 4 1.18 7.35 -0.25
C PRO A 4 0.20 8.02 -1.22
N LYS A 5 0.58 9.16 -1.80
CA LYS A 5 -0.29 9.97 -2.66
C LYS A 5 0.03 9.80 -4.14
N ILE A 6 -0.93 10.13 -5.00
CA ILE A 6 -0.73 10.27 -6.45
C ILE A 6 -0.55 11.75 -6.80
N GLY A 7 0.57 12.10 -7.41
CA GLY A 7 0.83 13.46 -7.90
C GLY A 7 0.26 13.65 -9.31
N ILE A 8 -0.65 14.59 -9.50
CA ILE A 8 -1.24 14.91 -10.81
C ILE A 8 -0.49 16.10 -11.41
N ARG A 9 0.12 15.89 -12.58
CA ARG A 9 0.98 16.86 -13.26
C ARG A 9 0.25 17.42 -14.49
N PRO A 10 -0.42 18.57 -14.40
CA PRO A 10 -1.04 19.21 -15.57
C PRO A 10 0.06 19.79 -16.48
N VAL A 11 0.29 19.20 -17.64
CA VAL A 11 1.34 19.61 -18.59
C VAL A 11 0.72 20.42 -19.72
N ILE A 12 1.37 21.51 -20.13
CA ILE A 12 0.80 22.50 -21.06
C ILE A 12 1.83 22.96 -22.11
N ASP A 13 1.35 23.55 -23.21
CA ASP A 13 2.21 24.27 -24.15
C ASP A 13 2.81 25.52 -23.50
N GLY A 14 4.12 25.71 -23.60
CA GLY A 14 4.82 26.81 -22.95
C GLY A 14 4.69 28.18 -23.64
N ARG A 15 4.04 28.26 -24.82
CA ARG A 15 3.92 29.52 -25.59
C ARG A 15 2.88 30.45 -25.01
N TRP A 16 3.36 31.53 -24.40
CA TRP A 16 2.56 32.69 -24.01
C TRP A 16 2.20 33.58 -25.21
N GLY A 17 1.23 34.48 -25.03
CA GLY A 17 0.72 35.36 -26.09
C GLY A 17 -0.54 34.82 -26.78
N GLY A 18 -1.28 33.93 -26.11
CA GLY A 18 -2.61 33.47 -26.51
C GLY A 18 -2.78 31.95 -26.48
N VAL A 19 -1.72 31.17 -26.69
CA VAL A 19 -1.83 29.70 -26.77
C VAL A 19 -1.99 29.12 -25.37
N ARG A 20 -1.00 29.32 -24.49
CA ARG A 20 -1.02 28.78 -23.13
C ARG A 20 -2.24 29.28 -22.35
N GLU A 21 -2.50 30.58 -22.40
CA GLU A 21 -3.60 31.24 -21.71
C GLU A 21 -4.96 30.63 -22.08
N SER A 22 -5.12 30.20 -23.34
CA SER A 22 -6.35 29.53 -23.80
C SER A 22 -6.52 28.10 -23.29
N LEU A 23 -5.46 27.47 -22.77
CA LEU A 23 -5.43 26.05 -22.40
C LEU A 23 -5.32 25.81 -20.87
N GLU A 24 -4.98 26.84 -20.09
CA GLU A 24 -4.78 26.73 -18.62
C GLU A 24 -6.00 26.11 -17.93
N MET A 25 -7.20 26.61 -18.24
CA MET A 25 -8.42 26.14 -17.59
C MET A 25 -8.73 24.68 -17.91
N GLN A 26 -8.63 24.28 -19.18
CA GLN A 26 -8.90 22.91 -19.61
C GLN A 26 -7.86 21.94 -19.02
N THR A 27 -6.57 22.29 -19.09
CA THR A 27 -5.48 21.46 -18.57
C THR A 27 -5.62 21.24 -17.06
N MET A 28 -5.92 22.30 -16.30
CA MET A 28 -6.12 22.19 -14.86
C MET A 28 -7.42 21.43 -14.51
N SER A 29 -8.49 21.58 -15.30
CA SER A 29 -9.74 20.83 -15.10
C SER A 29 -9.53 19.33 -15.32
N MET A 30 -8.76 18.95 -16.33
CA MET A 30 -8.37 17.57 -16.59
C MET A 30 -7.63 16.95 -15.39
N ALA A 31 -6.73 17.70 -14.76
CA ALA A 31 -6.04 17.25 -13.54
C ALA A 31 -6.98 17.09 -12.34
N LYS A 32 -7.91 18.03 -12.15
CA LYS A 32 -8.94 17.96 -11.09
C LYS A 32 -9.87 16.77 -11.29
N ASN A 33 -10.32 16.52 -12.51
CA ASN A 33 -11.20 15.39 -12.84
C ASN A 33 -10.50 14.05 -12.60
N ALA A 34 -9.22 13.93 -12.98
CA ALA A 34 -8.43 12.73 -12.68
C ALA A 34 -8.26 12.51 -11.16
N ALA A 35 -7.98 13.57 -10.40
CA ALA A 35 -7.87 13.50 -8.95
C ALA A 35 -9.21 13.09 -8.28
N ALA A 36 -10.32 13.65 -8.75
CA ALA A 36 -11.66 13.31 -8.28
C ALA A 36 -12.00 11.85 -8.57
N LEU A 37 -11.81 11.40 -9.81
CA LEU A 37 -12.04 10.00 -10.21
C LEU A 37 -11.29 9.02 -9.29
N ILE A 38 -10.00 9.26 -9.02
CA ILE A 38 -9.19 8.41 -8.14
C ILE A 38 -9.74 8.43 -6.71
N SER A 39 -9.98 9.61 -6.15
CA SER A 39 -10.35 9.77 -4.75
C SER A 39 -11.76 9.24 -4.46
N GLU A 40 -12.69 9.36 -5.41
CA GLU A 40 -14.06 8.88 -5.29
C GLU A 40 -14.16 7.35 -5.35
N ASN A 41 -13.30 6.70 -6.15
CA ASN A 41 -13.41 5.27 -6.46
C ASN A 41 -12.41 4.36 -5.71
N LEU A 42 -11.29 4.90 -5.21
CA LEU A 42 -10.28 4.10 -4.51
C LEU A 42 -10.20 4.47 -3.03
N ARG A 43 -9.91 3.46 -2.20
CA ARG A 43 -9.71 3.58 -0.75
C ARG A 43 -8.39 2.93 -0.35
N TYR A 44 -7.74 3.47 0.68
CA TYR A 44 -6.69 2.78 1.42
C TYR A 44 -7.28 1.64 2.26
N PRO A 45 -6.45 0.73 2.82
CA PRO A 45 -6.93 -0.39 3.63
C PRO A 45 -7.75 -0.01 4.87
N ASP A 46 -7.60 1.21 5.39
CA ASP A 46 -8.40 1.73 6.52
C ASP A 46 -9.74 2.36 6.10
N GLY A 47 -10.06 2.34 4.80
CA GLY A 47 -11.29 2.92 4.25
C GLY A 47 -11.19 4.41 3.91
N THR A 48 -10.06 5.08 4.17
CA THR A 48 -9.84 6.49 3.77
C THR A 48 -9.73 6.60 2.25
N PRO A 49 -10.34 7.62 1.60
CA PRO A 49 -10.12 7.92 0.18
C PRO A 49 -8.64 8.07 -0.20
N VAL A 50 -8.26 7.51 -1.36
CA VAL A 50 -6.93 7.76 -1.92
C VAL A 50 -6.74 9.24 -2.16
N GLN A 51 -5.56 9.76 -1.82
CA GLN A 51 -5.26 11.19 -1.86
C GLN A 51 -4.43 11.52 -3.09
N CYS A 52 -4.79 12.62 -3.74
CA CYS A 52 -4.05 13.18 -4.86
C CYS A 52 -3.47 14.55 -4.51
N VAL A 53 -2.34 14.90 -5.12
CA VAL A 53 -1.71 16.22 -5.03
C VAL A 53 -1.63 16.78 -6.44
N ILE A 54 -2.33 17.88 -6.71
CA ILE A 54 -2.22 18.54 -8.02
C ILE A 54 -1.02 19.48 -7.97
N GLY A 55 -0.22 19.49 -9.03
CA GLY A 55 0.92 20.40 -9.15
C GLY A 55 0.52 21.86 -8.94
N CYS A 56 1.36 22.61 -8.24
CA CYS A 56 1.14 24.01 -7.88
C CYS A 56 0.95 24.96 -9.07
N THR A 57 1.35 24.52 -10.26
CA THR A 57 1.18 25.22 -11.54
C THR A 57 1.03 24.19 -12.67
N THR A 58 0.53 24.65 -13.82
CA THR A 58 0.72 23.93 -15.08
C THR A 58 2.20 23.93 -15.48
N ILE A 59 2.62 22.88 -16.18
CA ILE A 59 4.02 22.61 -16.51
C ILE A 59 4.23 22.80 -18.01
N GLY A 60 4.79 23.94 -18.40
CA GLY A 60 5.19 24.26 -19.77
C GLY A 60 6.69 24.08 -20.04
N GLY A 61 7.51 23.93 -18.99
CA GLY A 61 8.95 23.69 -19.13
C GLY A 61 9.65 23.31 -17.82
N GLY A 62 10.98 23.30 -17.85
CA GLY A 62 11.81 22.74 -16.77
C GLY A 62 11.68 23.42 -15.40
N ALA A 63 11.49 24.74 -15.35
CA ALA A 63 11.36 25.47 -14.08
C ALA A 63 10.08 25.07 -13.33
N GLU A 64 8.97 24.94 -14.04
CA GLU A 64 7.68 24.53 -13.48
C GLU A 64 7.68 23.04 -13.15
N ALA A 65 8.34 22.22 -13.97
CA ALA A 65 8.53 20.80 -13.68
C ALA A 65 9.30 20.60 -12.37
N ALA A 66 10.36 21.40 -12.14
CA ALA A 66 11.12 21.40 -10.89
C ALA A 66 10.27 21.86 -9.70
N ALA A 67 9.51 22.96 -9.84
CA ALA A 67 8.66 23.45 -8.76
C ALA A 67 7.59 22.42 -8.31
N VAL A 68 6.98 21.72 -9.27
CA VAL A 68 6.02 20.63 -8.98
C VAL A 68 6.72 19.43 -8.35
N ALA A 69 7.93 19.09 -8.79
CA ALA A 69 8.71 18.01 -8.18
C ALA A 69 9.10 18.34 -6.72
N ASP A 70 9.52 19.57 -6.44
CA ASP A 70 9.83 20.04 -5.09
C ASP A 70 8.62 19.95 -4.18
N GLN A 71 7.43 20.40 -4.63
CA GLN A 71 6.18 20.21 -3.91
C GLN A 71 5.96 18.72 -3.58
N PHE A 72 5.97 17.86 -4.61
CA PHE A 72 5.65 16.44 -4.47
C PHE A 72 6.61 15.70 -3.52
N SER A 73 7.88 16.10 -3.50
CA SER A 73 8.91 15.53 -2.61
C SER A 73 8.56 15.65 -1.12
N THR A 74 7.77 16.66 -0.74
CA THR A 74 7.36 16.93 0.64
C THR A 74 6.00 16.33 1.01
N GLU A 75 5.28 15.77 0.04
CA GLU A 75 3.89 15.32 0.19
C GLU A 75 3.70 13.80 0.15
N ASN A 76 4.80 13.04 0.15
CA ASN A 76 4.79 11.58 0.04
C ASN A 76 4.09 11.07 -1.23
N VAL A 77 4.34 11.75 -2.35
CA VAL A 77 3.91 11.30 -3.67
C VAL A 77 4.75 10.09 -4.08
N VAL A 78 4.09 8.96 -4.36
CA VAL A 78 4.76 7.70 -4.76
C VAL A 78 4.65 7.43 -6.25
N ALA A 79 3.73 8.11 -6.92
CA ALA A 79 3.43 7.93 -8.32
C ALA A 79 2.88 9.22 -8.92
N THR A 80 3.12 9.41 -10.21
CA THR A 80 2.70 10.60 -10.93
C THR A 80 1.80 10.24 -12.11
N LEU A 81 0.75 11.02 -12.31
CA LEU A 81 -0.10 11.00 -13.49
C LEU A 81 0.02 12.35 -14.19
N SER A 82 0.76 12.39 -15.29
CA SER A 82 0.77 13.55 -16.18
C SER A 82 -0.49 13.57 -17.05
N VAL A 83 -1.14 14.72 -17.14
CA VAL A 83 -2.33 14.91 -17.98
C VAL A 83 -2.14 16.10 -18.90
N THR A 84 -2.61 16.02 -20.14
CA THR A 84 -2.63 17.19 -21.02
C THR A 84 -3.68 17.08 -22.14
N PRO A 85 -4.32 18.21 -22.51
CA PRO A 85 -5.11 18.31 -23.73
C PRO A 85 -4.30 18.71 -24.97
N CYS A 86 -3.00 18.98 -24.87
CA CYS A 86 -2.26 19.69 -25.92
C CYS A 86 -0.83 19.18 -26.17
N TRP A 87 -0.15 19.80 -27.13
CA TRP A 87 1.30 19.62 -27.30
C TRP A 87 2.04 20.18 -26.09
N CYS A 88 3.09 19.49 -25.65
CA CYS A 88 4.03 20.01 -24.66
C CYS A 88 5.46 19.58 -25.00
N TYR A 89 6.45 20.20 -24.38
CA TYR A 89 7.87 19.97 -24.70
C TYR A 89 8.39 18.73 -23.99
N GLY A 90 8.11 17.54 -24.55
CA GLY A 90 8.37 16.20 -23.99
C GLY A 90 9.45 16.13 -22.89
N THR A 91 10.73 16.21 -23.25
CA THR A 91 11.84 16.04 -22.29
C THR A 91 12.03 17.17 -21.28
N GLU A 92 11.42 18.34 -21.50
CA GLU A 92 11.47 19.47 -20.56
C GLU A 92 10.41 19.37 -19.47
N THR A 93 9.37 18.56 -19.70
CA THR A 93 8.15 18.54 -18.88
C THR A 93 7.86 17.19 -18.24
N PHE A 94 8.49 16.11 -18.71
CA PHE A 94 8.32 14.76 -18.15
C PHE A 94 8.83 14.62 -16.69
N ASP A 95 8.38 13.58 -16.00
CA ASP A 95 8.83 13.27 -14.63
C ASP A 95 10.16 12.48 -14.67
N MET A 96 11.20 13.05 -14.07
CA MET A 96 12.56 12.48 -14.06
C MET A 96 12.86 11.59 -12.85
N ASP A 97 12.02 11.58 -11.82
CA ASP A 97 12.33 10.87 -10.60
C ASP A 97 12.31 9.36 -10.83
N SER A 98 13.45 8.68 -10.74
CA SER A 98 13.54 7.23 -10.93
C SER A 98 12.73 6.40 -9.91
N HIS A 99 12.27 7.01 -8.81
CA HIS A 99 11.53 6.34 -7.74
C HIS A 99 10.01 6.49 -7.81
N THR A 100 9.47 7.33 -8.71
CA THR A 100 8.03 7.44 -8.93
C THR A 100 7.54 6.40 -9.94
N ILE A 101 6.35 5.86 -9.71
CA ILE A 101 5.62 5.08 -10.71
C ILE A 101 4.84 6.06 -11.60
N LYS A 102 4.96 5.98 -12.92
CA LYS A 102 4.52 7.08 -13.81
C LYS A 102 3.44 6.64 -14.78
N ALA A 103 2.47 7.49 -15.02
CA ALA A 103 1.53 7.38 -16.13
C ALA A 103 1.37 8.73 -16.84
N VAL A 104 0.99 8.67 -18.12
CA VAL A 104 0.65 9.85 -18.91
C VAL A 104 -0.68 9.61 -19.59
N TRP A 105 -1.62 10.53 -19.40
CA TRP A 105 -2.89 10.60 -20.13
C TRP A 105 -2.86 11.79 -21.10
N GLY A 106 -2.83 11.48 -22.39
CA GLY A 106 -3.01 12.47 -23.45
C GLY A 106 -4.46 12.46 -23.93
N PHE A 107 -5.12 13.62 -23.91
CA PHE A 107 -6.47 13.78 -24.43
C PHE A 107 -6.53 13.43 -25.92
N ASN A 108 -7.56 12.69 -26.33
CA ASN A 108 -7.77 12.32 -27.72
C ASN A 108 -8.63 13.36 -28.44
N GLY A 109 -8.13 14.59 -28.54
CA GLY A 109 -8.77 15.67 -29.29
C GLY A 109 -8.04 16.00 -30.59
N THR A 110 -8.68 16.76 -31.47
CA THR A 110 -8.08 17.15 -32.77
C THR A 110 -7.51 18.56 -32.77
N GLU A 111 -8.13 19.48 -32.04
CA GLU A 111 -7.81 20.90 -31.99
C GLU A 111 -6.42 21.14 -31.40
N ARG A 112 -6.05 20.29 -30.43
CA ARG A 112 -4.78 20.34 -29.72
C ARG A 112 -4.23 18.93 -29.56
N PRO A 113 -2.94 18.71 -29.86
CA PRO A 113 -2.45 17.36 -30.12
C PRO A 113 -1.95 16.67 -28.82
N GLY A 114 -2.86 16.45 -27.85
CA GLY A 114 -2.55 15.78 -26.57
C GLY A 114 -1.98 14.36 -26.74
N ALA A 115 -2.53 13.59 -27.68
CA ALA A 115 -2.03 12.26 -28.05
C ALA A 115 -0.61 12.28 -28.65
N VAL A 116 -0.23 13.38 -29.32
CA VAL A 116 1.11 13.53 -29.90
C VAL A 116 2.13 13.81 -28.80
N TYR A 117 1.79 14.62 -27.81
CA TYR A 117 2.61 14.75 -26.60
C TYR A 117 2.78 13.40 -25.91
N LEU A 118 1.69 12.64 -25.74
CA LEU A 118 1.73 11.31 -25.13
C LEU A 118 2.74 10.41 -25.85
N ALA A 119 2.66 10.27 -27.18
CA ALA A 119 3.61 9.46 -27.93
C ALA A 119 5.07 9.95 -27.78
N ALA A 120 5.29 11.27 -27.86
CA ALA A 120 6.62 11.87 -27.75
C ALA A 120 7.23 11.66 -26.35
N VAL A 121 6.47 11.88 -25.29
CA VAL A 121 6.96 11.74 -23.92
C VAL A 121 7.16 10.29 -23.52
N MET A 122 6.33 9.36 -24.03
CA MET A 122 6.54 7.93 -23.85
C MET A 122 7.83 7.46 -24.51
N ALA A 123 8.19 8.00 -25.68
CA ALA A 123 9.49 7.74 -26.31
C ALA A 123 10.65 8.28 -25.46
N ALA A 124 10.52 9.47 -24.86
CA ALA A 124 11.53 10.02 -23.96
C ALA A 124 11.71 9.17 -22.68
N HIS A 125 10.61 8.69 -22.10
CA HIS A 125 10.62 7.75 -20.97
C HIS A 125 11.36 6.45 -21.30
N ALA A 126 11.06 5.85 -22.45
CA ALA A 126 11.72 4.62 -22.91
C ALA A 126 13.22 4.85 -23.19
N GLN A 127 13.58 5.95 -23.85
CA GLN A 127 14.97 6.30 -24.15
C GLN A 127 15.83 6.47 -22.88
N ARG A 128 15.22 6.98 -21.80
CA ARG A 128 15.92 7.26 -20.52
C ARG A 128 15.84 6.11 -19.51
N GLY A 129 15.19 4.99 -19.85
CA GLY A 129 15.02 3.88 -18.90
C GLY A 129 14.15 4.25 -17.70
N LEU A 130 13.15 5.11 -17.90
CA LEU A 130 12.18 5.55 -16.88
C LEU A 130 10.79 5.06 -17.29
N PRO A 131 10.38 3.83 -16.92
CA PRO A 131 9.10 3.27 -17.35
C PRO A 131 7.92 4.16 -16.98
N ALA A 132 6.99 4.31 -17.92
CA ALA A 132 5.73 5.01 -17.73
C ALA A 132 4.59 4.25 -18.42
N PHE A 133 3.36 4.40 -17.92
CA PHE A 133 2.16 3.84 -18.53
C PHE A 133 1.52 4.86 -19.47
N SER A 134 1.10 4.39 -20.65
CA SER A 134 0.37 5.21 -21.63
C SER A 134 -1.13 5.04 -21.42
N ILE A 135 -1.85 6.17 -21.32
CA ILE A 135 -3.31 6.22 -21.21
C ILE A 135 -3.83 7.06 -22.39
N TYR A 136 -4.48 6.39 -23.33
CA TYR A 136 -5.06 6.99 -24.52
C TYR A 136 -6.47 6.41 -24.71
N GLY A 137 -7.44 7.30 -24.91
CA GLY A 137 -8.85 6.94 -25.18
C GLY A 137 -9.01 6.43 -26.61
N HIS A 138 -9.93 5.50 -26.83
CA HIS A 138 -10.17 4.94 -28.18
C HIS A 138 -10.82 5.96 -29.11
N ASP A 139 -11.83 6.67 -28.60
CA ASP A 139 -12.65 7.59 -29.38
C ASP A 139 -12.14 9.03 -29.26
N VAL A 140 -12.32 9.80 -30.34
CA VAL A 140 -12.00 11.23 -30.36
C VAL A 140 -13.04 11.99 -29.53
N GLN A 141 -12.57 12.92 -28.68
CA GLN A 141 -13.41 13.78 -27.87
C GLN A 141 -13.35 15.23 -28.38
N GLU A 142 -14.47 15.94 -28.26
CA GLU A 142 -14.58 17.37 -28.57
C GLU A 142 -13.78 18.21 -27.57
N ALA A 143 -13.28 19.37 -27.98
CA ALA A 143 -12.41 20.20 -27.14
C ALA A 143 -13.05 20.69 -25.82
N ASP A 144 -14.38 20.84 -25.77
CA ASP A 144 -15.12 21.25 -24.59
C ASP A 144 -15.65 20.08 -23.75
N ASP A 145 -15.43 18.83 -24.18
CA ASP A 145 -15.77 17.64 -23.40
C ASP A 145 -14.83 17.50 -22.20
N THR A 146 -15.42 17.51 -21.01
CA THR A 146 -14.71 17.38 -19.73
C THR A 146 -14.88 16.01 -19.10
N SER A 147 -15.64 15.12 -19.73
CA SER A 147 -15.85 13.75 -19.27
C SER A 147 -14.58 12.91 -19.42
N ILE A 148 -14.39 11.96 -18.50
CA ILE A 148 -13.36 10.94 -18.62
C ILE A 148 -14.03 9.72 -19.27
N PRO A 149 -13.60 9.29 -20.47
CA PRO A 149 -14.14 8.09 -21.10
C PRO A 149 -13.93 6.85 -20.24
N ASP A 150 -14.83 5.87 -20.34
CA ASP A 150 -14.78 4.66 -19.50
C ASP A 150 -13.45 3.90 -19.62
N ASP A 151 -12.90 3.79 -20.84
CA ASP A 151 -11.63 3.09 -21.08
C ASP A 151 -10.42 3.84 -20.52
N VAL A 152 -10.47 5.18 -20.50
CA VAL A 152 -9.48 6.03 -19.84
C VAL A 152 -9.61 5.91 -18.33
N GLY A 153 -10.83 5.99 -17.80
CA GLY A 153 -11.11 5.88 -16.37
C GLY A 153 -10.66 4.54 -15.80
N GLU A 154 -10.92 3.44 -16.52
CA GLU A 154 -10.45 2.09 -16.20
C GLU A 154 -8.93 2.03 -16.08
N LYS A 155 -8.19 2.57 -17.06
CA LYS A 155 -6.72 2.61 -17.07
C LYS A 155 -6.17 3.48 -15.92
N ILE A 156 -6.76 4.65 -15.65
CA ILE A 156 -6.36 5.54 -14.54
C ILE A 156 -6.54 4.82 -13.21
N LEU A 157 -7.71 4.20 -12.98
CA LEU A 157 -8.01 3.50 -11.74
C LEU A 157 -7.13 2.27 -11.54
N ARG A 158 -6.86 1.51 -12.60
CA ARG A 158 -5.95 0.35 -12.56
C ARG A 158 -4.52 0.77 -12.21
N PHE A 159 -4.02 1.81 -12.87
CA PHE A 159 -2.71 2.39 -12.57
C PHE A 159 -2.62 2.87 -11.12
N ALA A 160 -3.57 3.72 -10.69
CA ALA A 160 -3.57 4.30 -9.36
C ALA A 160 -3.66 3.23 -8.26
N ARG A 161 -4.49 2.19 -8.47
CA ARG A 161 -4.60 1.05 -7.53
C ARG A 161 -3.27 0.31 -7.36
N GLY A 162 -2.60 0.01 -8.47
CA GLY A 162 -1.29 -0.65 -8.44
C GLY A 162 -0.22 0.24 -7.77
N ALA A 163 -0.18 1.52 -8.14
CA ALA A 163 0.77 2.49 -7.59
C ALA A 163 0.61 2.68 -6.08
N VAL A 164 -0.63 2.84 -5.60
CA VAL A 164 -0.93 2.97 -4.15
C VAL A 164 -0.55 1.71 -3.39
N ALA A 165 -0.78 0.52 -3.95
CA ALA A 165 -0.39 -0.73 -3.30
C ALA A 165 1.14 -0.81 -3.10
N VAL A 166 1.93 -0.42 -4.11
CA VAL A 166 3.39 -0.35 -3.98
C VAL A 166 3.81 0.70 -2.94
N GLY A 167 3.20 1.89 -2.98
CA GLY A 167 3.47 2.95 -1.99
C GLY A 167 3.10 2.57 -0.57
N TRP A 168 2.06 1.75 -0.39
CA TRP A 168 1.60 1.28 0.93
C TRP A 168 2.59 0.31 1.58
N MET A 169 3.26 -0.52 0.78
CA MET A 169 4.29 -1.46 1.25
C MET A 169 5.63 -0.77 1.53
N LYS A 170 5.98 0.26 0.76
CA LYS A 170 7.29 0.91 0.86
C LYS A 170 7.62 1.35 2.29
N ASN A 171 8.80 0.98 2.77
CA ASN A 171 9.30 1.27 4.12
C ASN A 171 8.46 0.67 5.28
N LYS A 172 7.60 -0.31 5.00
CA LYS A 172 6.93 -1.13 6.02
C LYS A 172 7.72 -2.40 6.30
N ALA A 173 7.26 -3.20 7.25
CA ALA A 173 7.89 -4.46 7.60
C ALA A 173 7.05 -5.68 7.22
N TYR A 174 7.73 -6.76 6.86
CA TYR A 174 7.26 -8.13 7.00
C TYR A 174 7.82 -8.72 8.29
N VAL A 175 6.95 -9.17 9.20
CA VAL A 175 7.39 -9.74 10.49
C VAL A 175 7.33 -11.25 10.45
N ASN A 176 8.49 -11.88 10.60
CA ASN A 176 8.64 -13.31 10.80
C ASN A 176 8.45 -13.63 12.29
N LEU A 177 7.32 -14.23 12.65
CA LEU A 177 7.09 -14.80 13.97
C LEU A 177 7.57 -16.25 13.94
N GLY A 178 8.78 -16.46 14.45
CA GLY A 178 9.56 -17.69 14.27
C GLY A 178 10.39 -17.67 12.99
N GLY A 179 10.73 -18.85 12.49
CA GLY A 179 11.51 -19.06 11.28
C GLY A 179 10.86 -20.01 10.27
N VAL A 180 11.65 -20.89 9.68
CA VAL A 180 11.19 -21.85 8.67
C VAL A 180 10.23 -22.87 9.28
N SER A 181 9.05 -23.04 8.66
CA SER A 181 8.07 -24.06 9.05
C SER A 181 8.27 -25.30 8.19
N MET A 182 8.67 -26.42 8.81
CA MET A 182 8.74 -27.75 8.18
C MET A 182 9.53 -27.84 6.86
N GLY A 183 10.54 -26.98 6.67
CA GLY A 183 11.31 -26.94 5.43
C GLY A 183 10.55 -26.37 4.23
N ILE A 184 9.42 -25.68 4.45
CA ILE A 184 8.65 -25.02 3.38
C ILE A 184 9.47 -23.85 2.84
N ALA A 185 9.82 -23.91 1.56
CA ALA A 185 10.66 -22.90 0.91
C ALA A 185 10.10 -21.47 1.05
N GLY A 186 8.77 -21.28 0.94
CA GLY A 186 8.14 -19.97 1.11
C GLY A 186 8.17 -19.40 2.54
N SER A 187 8.49 -20.22 3.56
CA SER A 187 8.70 -19.75 4.94
C SER A 187 10.14 -19.30 5.21
N TYR A 188 11.05 -19.54 4.27
CA TYR A 188 12.36 -18.90 4.26
C TYR A 188 12.21 -17.47 3.72
N CYS A 189 12.39 -16.48 4.58
CA CYS A 189 12.29 -15.08 4.20
C CYS A 189 13.56 -14.61 3.47
N ASP A 190 13.49 -14.46 2.15
CA ASP A 190 14.54 -13.83 1.37
C ASP A 190 14.50 -12.30 1.56
N VAL A 191 15.41 -11.80 2.39
CA VAL A 191 15.54 -10.38 2.72
C VAL A 191 15.85 -9.53 1.49
N SER A 192 16.60 -10.07 0.52
CA SER A 192 16.96 -9.35 -0.70
C SER A 192 15.72 -9.08 -1.55
N VAL A 193 14.85 -10.08 -1.68
CA VAL A 193 13.58 -9.93 -2.39
C VAL A 193 12.67 -8.93 -1.68
N MET A 194 12.50 -9.07 -0.35
CA MET A 194 11.68 -8.16 0.46
C MET A 194 12.10 -6.69 0.29
N GLN A 195 13.41 -6.43 0.37
CA GLN A 195 13.94 -5.08 0.27
C GLN A 195 13.93 -4.54 -1.17
N LYS A 196 14.46 -5.29 -2.14
CA LYS A 196 14.67 -4.77 -3.50
C LYS A 196 13.38 -4.65 -4.30
N PHE A 197 12.45 -5.60 -4.16
CA PHE A 197 11.22 -5.61 -4.96
C PHE A 197 10.04 -4.97 -4.25
N PHE A 198 9.87 -5.24 -2.95
CA PHE A 198 8.71 -4.76 -2.20
C PHE A 198 8.98 -3.50 -1.38
N GLY A 199 10.26 -3.12 -1.20
CA GLY A 199 10.64 -2.02 -0.32
C GLY A 199 10.32 -2.30 1.15
N LEU A 200 10.20 -3.58 1.53
CA LEU A 200 9.89 -4.03 2.88
C LEU A 200 11.17 -4.32 3.67
N ARG A 201 11.16 -3.97 4.95
CA ARG A 201 12.12 -4.49 5.93
C ARG A 201 11.66 -5.86 6.39
N ALA A 202 12.58 -6.81 6.56
CA ALA A 202 12.28 -8.03 7.28
C ALA A 202 12.56 -7.82 8.77
N GLU A 203 11.61 -8.20 9.62
CA GLU A 203 11.76 -8.25 11.08
C GLU A 203 11.64 -9.70 11.53
N TRP A 204 12.29 -10.03 12.65
CA TRP A 204 12.25 -11.37 13.24
C TRP A 204 11.91 -11.27 14.71
N VAL A 205 10.96 -12.10 15.12
CA VAL A 205 10.54 -12.26 16.49
C VAL A 205 10.46 -13.75 16.74
N ASP A 206 11.39 -14.29 17.53
CA ASP A 206 11.32 -15.69 17.93
C ASP A 206 10.03 -15.95 18.73
N LEU A 207 9.48 -17.15 18.63
CA LEU A 207 8.21 -17.46 19.29
C LEU A 207 8.29 -17.44 20.82
N THR A 208 9.51 -17.49 21.40
CA THR A 208 9.71 -17.24 22.84
C THR A 208 9.24 -15.84 23.27
N GLU A 209 9.23 -14.85 22.39
CA GLU A 209 8.69 -13.52 22.72
C GLU A 209 7.17 -13.57 22.94
N LEU A 210 6.44 -14.39 22.18
CA LEU A 210 5.01 -14.58 22.40
C LEU A 210 4.78 -15.19 23.80
N LEU A 211 5.59 -16.19 24.17
CA LEU A 211 5.54 -16.80 25.50
C LEU A 211 5.90 -15.81 26.60
N ARG A 212 6.91 -14.97 26.40
CA ARG A 212 7.27 -13.91 27.36
C ARG A 212 6.08 -12.98 27.60
N ARG A 213 5.44 -12.49 26.53
CA ARG A 213 4.29 -11.57 26.66
C ARG A 213 3.09 -12.24 27.31
N ILE A 214 2.77 -13.48 26.95
CA ILE A 214 1.67 -14.23 27.56
C ILE A 214 1.94 -14.49 29.05
N THR A 215 3.17 -14.88 29.40
CA THR A 215 3.55 -15.24 30.78
C THR A 215 3.61 -14.03 31.70
N LEU A 216 4.19 -12.93 31.22
CA LEU A 216 4.37 -11.70 32.02
C LEU A 216 3.16 -10.75 31.95
N GLY A 217 2.12 -11.09 31.20
CA GLY A 217 0.93 -10.24 31.06
C GLY A 217 1.17 -8.97 30.23
N ILE A 218 2.01 -9.05 29.20
CA ILE A 218 2.36 -7.92 28.32
C ILE A 218 1.35 -7.84 27.17
N TYR A 219 0.12 -7.50 27.54
CA TYR A 219 -1.03 -7.27 26.66
C TYR A 219 -2.11 -6.52 27.46
N ASP A 220 -3.08 -5.92 26.77
CA ASP A 220 -4.21 -5.28 27.47
C ASP A 220 -5.16 -6.34 28.04
N THR A 221 -5.27 -6.41 29.38
CA THR A 221 -6.10 -7.39 30.08
C THR A 221 -7.60 -7.12 29.98
N GLU A 222 -8.00 -5.85 29.80
CA GLU A 222 -9.40 -5.46 29.61
C GLU A 222 -9.86 -5.87 28.21
N GLU A 223 -9.01 -5.64 27.21
CA GLU A 223 -9.24 -6.12 25.86
C GLU A 223 -9.31 -7.65 25.79
N TYR A 224 -8.36 -8.35 26.43
CA TYR A 224 -8.38 -9.81 26.53
C TYR A 224 -9.70 -10.32 27.12
N SER A 225 -10.18 -9.70 28.20
CA SER A 225 -11.45 -10.09 28.84
C SER A 225 -12.62 -9.90 27.88
N SER A 226 -12.65 -8.78 27.15
CA SER A 226 -13.67 -8.49 26.14
C SER A 226 -13.62 -9.46 24.96
N ALA A 227 -12.41 -9.76 24.47
CA ALA A 227 -12.18 -10.71 23.39
C ALA A 227 -12.64 -12.12 23.76
N LEU A 228 -12.35 -12.57 24.99
CA LEU A 228 -12.78 -13.89 25.45
C LEU A 228 -14.31 -14.01 25.60
N VAL A 229 -14.97 -12.95 26.09
CA VAL A 229 -16.45 -12.89 26.12
C VAL A 229 -17.01 -12.98 24.70
N TRP A 230 -16.43 -12.23 23.76
CA TRP A 230 -16.85 -12.26 22.37
C TRP A 230 -16.63 -13.63 21.73
N ILE A 231 -15.47 -14.27 21.95
CA ILE A 231 -15.16 -15.61 21.46
C ILE A 231 -16.22 -16.60 21.96
N LYS A 232 -16.51 -16.62 23.25
CA LYS A 232 -17.50 -17.55 23.83
C LYS A 232 -18.91 -17.35 23.28
N ALA A 233 -19.26 -16.10 22.94
CA ALA A 233 -20.58 -15.78 22.40
C ALA A 233 -20.72 -16.09 20.90
N ASN A 234 -19.63 -16.02 20.12
CA ASN A 234 -19.69 -16.01 18.65
C ASN A 234 -18.94 -17.18 17.97
N CYS A 235 -17.93 -17.76 18.62
CA CYS A 235 -17.14 -18.87 18.07
C CYS A 235 -17.73 -20.20 18.52
N HIS A 236 -18.65 -20.76 17.74
CA HIS A 236 -19.23 -22.07 18.01
C HIS A 236 -18.21 -23.19 17.77
N GLU A 237 -17.90 -23.98 18.80
CA GLU A 237 -17.02 -25.13 18.68
C GLU A 237 -17.64 -26.22 17.78
N GLY A 238 -16.84 -26.77 16.88
CA GLY A 238 -17.22 -27.88 16.03
C GLY A 238 -17.16 -29.22 16.76
N THR A 239 -17.60 -30.28 16.08
CA THR A 239 -17.49 -31.65 16.61
C THR A 239 -16.02 -32.08 16.78
N ASP A 240 -15.64 -32.49 17.98
CA ASP A 240 -14.31 -33.06 18.23
C ASP A 240 -14.19 -34.46 17.60
N LYS A 241 -13.41 -34.54 16.50
CA LYS A 241 -13.11 -35.80 15.79
C LYS A 241 -12.11 -36.68 16.53
N ASN A 242 -11.50 -36.20 17.60
CA ASN A 242 -10.56 -36.93 18.44
C ASN A 242 -11.19 -37.50 19.70
N ALA A 243 -12.43 -37.09 20.02
CA ALA A 243 -13.18 -37.60 21.16
C ALA A 243 -13.27 -39.13 21.14
N GLY A 244 -12.96 -39.75 22.28
CA GLY A 244 -12.99 -41.21 22.46
C GLY A 244 -11.85 -41.98 21.78
N LYS A 245 -10.91 -41.31 21.12
CA LYS A 245 -9.72 -41.97 20.58
C LYS A 245 -8.64 -42.09 21.65
N GLU A 246 -7.98 -43.24 21.69
CA GLU A 246 -6.75 -43.42 22.47
C GLU A 246 -5.55 -43.00 21.63
N PHE A 247 -4.70 -42.13 22.19
CA PHE A 247 -3.49 -41.65 21.52
C PHE A 247 -2.24 -42.16 22.24
N PRO A 248 -1.14 -42.42 21.49
CA PRO A 248 0.17 -42.70 22.07
C PRO A 248 0.59 -41.67 23.13
N THR A 249 1.36 -42.12 24.12
CA THR A 249 1.86 -41.28 25.22
C THR A 249 2.64 -40.06 24.74
N VAL A 250 3.33 -40.15 23.60
CA VAL A 250 4.01 -39.02 23.01
C VAL A 250 3.03 -37.90 22.65
N ILE A 251 1.84 -38.21 22.12
CA ILE A 251 0.85 -37.19 21.76
C ILE A 251 0.21 -36.61 23.04
N THR A 252 -0.23 -37.48 23.96
CA THR A 252 -0.95 -37.04 25.16
C THR A 252 -0.08 -36.26 26.14
N LYS A 253 1.25 -36.44 26.14
CA LYS A 253 2.19 -35.67 26.95
C LYS A 253 2.78 -34.43 26.27
N SER A 254 2.59 -34.26 24.97
CA SER A 254 3.22 -33.13 24.27
C SER A 254 2.49 -31.82 24.53
N LYS A 255 1.15 -31.81 24.59
CA LYS A 255 0.38 -30.59 24.85
C LYS A 255 0.44 -30.18 26.33
N VAL A 256 0.82 -28.93 26.61
CA VAL A 256 0.89 -28.42 28.00
C VAL A 256 -0.29 -27.54 28.40
N VAL A 257 -1.00 -26.97 27.43
CA VAL A 257 -2.22 -26.19 27.67
C VAL A 257 -3.41 -27.16 27.71
N PRO A 258 -4.18 -27.20 28.81
CA PRO A 258 -5.40 -28.01 28.88
C PRO A 258 -6.38 -27.63 27.76
N ALA A 259 -7.11 -28.61 27.21
CA ALA A 259 -8.01 -28.36 26.08
C ALA A 259 -9.12 -27.35 26.40
N ASP A 260 -9.62 -27.33 27.64
CA ASP A 260 -10.59 -26.34 28.11
C ASP A 260 -10.01 -24.93 28.30
N LYS A 261 -8.69 -24.76 28.03
CA LYS A 261 -7.93 -23.52 28.12
C LYS A 261 -7.36 -23.02 26.79
N ASP A 262 -7.67 -23.71 25.69
CA ASP A 262 -7.18 -23.32 24.37
C ASP A 262 -7.67 -21.92 23.98
N TRP A 263 -8.94 -21.61 24.21
CA TRP A 263 -9.50 -20.29 23.88
C TRP A 263 -8.85 -19.15 24.67
N GLU A 264 -8.57 -19.32 25.96
CA GLU A 264 -7.83 -18.33 26.74
C GLU A 264 -6.43 -18.10 26.17
N PHE A 265 -5.73 -19.17 25.76
CA PHE A 265 -4.39 -19.05 25.18
C PHE A 265 -4.42 -18.38 23.80
N ILE A 266 -5.32 -18.83 22.91
CA ILE A 266 -5.50 -18.30 21.55
C ILE A 266 -5.89 -16.81 21.59
N ALA A 267 -6.76 -16.40 22.52
CA ALA A 267 -7.14 -15.01 22.69
C ALA A 267 -5.92 -14.13 23.04
N LYS A 268 -5.10 -14.56 24.01
CA LYS A 268 -3.86 -13.83 24.37
C LYS A 268 -2.88 -13.80 23.22
N MET A 269 -2.65 -14.94 22.56
CA MET A 269 -1.76 -15.05 21.41
C MET A 269 -2.18 -14.11 20.28
N THR A 270 -3.48 -14.00 19.99
CA THR A 270 -4.02 -13.10 18.96
C THR A 270 -3.70 -11.64 19.26
N ILE A 271 -3.96 -11.20 20.49
CA ILE A 271 -3.68 -9.82 20.94
C ILE A 271 -2.18 -9.55 20.90
N VAL A 272 -1.37 -10.45 21.46
CA VAL A 272 0.09 -10.34 21.48
C VAL A 272 0.68 -10.23 20.08
N ILE A 273 0.23 -11.08 19.14
CA ILE A 273 0.68 -11.04 17.74
C ILE A 273 0.32 -9.70 17.11
N ARG A 274 -0.92 -9.25 17.27
CA ARG A 274 -1.36 -7.96 16.74
C ARG A 274 -0.51 -6.81 17.29
N ASP A 275 -0.24 -6.81 18.59
CA ASP A 275 0.56 -5.78 19.26
C ASP A 275 2.02 -5.80 18.79
N ILE A 276 2.59 -6.97 18.50
CA ILE A 276 3.91 -7.09 17.87
C ILE A 276 3.89 -6.45 16.47
N LEU A 277 2.88 -6.75 15.65
CA LEU A 277 2.80 -6.26 14.27
C LEU A 277 2.62 -4.73 14.22
N PHE A 278 1.66 -4.20 14.96
CA PHE A 278 1.15 -2.84 14.78
C PHE A 278 1.44 -1.89 15.96
N GLY A 279 1.92 -2.42 17.08
CA GLY A 279 2.07 -1.66 18.31
C GLY A 279 0.74 -1.52 19.06
N ASN A 280 0.81 -1.04 20.29
CA ASN A 280 -0.36 -0.82 21.14
C ASN A 280 -0.06 0.27 22.18
N PRO A 281 -0.72 1.45 22.10
CA PRO A 281 -0.52 2.53 23.07
C PRO A 281 -0.79 2.12 24.52
N ARG A 282 -1.69 1.16 24.77
CA ARG A 282 -1.99 0.67 26.12
C ARG A 282 -0.80 0.01 26.79
N LEU A 283 0.05 -0.68 26.03
CA LEU A 283 1.30 -1.24 26.56
C LEU A 283 2.22 -0.14 27.12
N LYS A 284 2.23 1.05 26.52
CA LYS A 284 3.02 2.19 27.00
C LYS A 284 2.51 2.65 28.37
N GLU A 285 1.20 2.68 28.56
CA GLU A 285 0.54 3.07 29.81
C GLU A 285 0.80 2.05 30.92
N LEU A 286 0.95 0.77 30.54
CA LEU A 286 1.35 -0.33 31.43
C LEU A 286 2.87 -0.38 31.71
N GLY A 287 3.67 0.55 31.16
CA GLY A 287 5.13 0.64 31.38
C GLY A 287 5.99 -0.11 30.35
N TRP A 288 5.38 -0.81 29.39
CA TRP A 288 6.05 -1.57 28.33
C TRP A 288 6.31 -0.69 27.10
N HIS A 289 7.18 0.29 27.26
CA HIS A 289 7.41 1.34 26.26
C HIS A 289 8.00 0.82 24.95
N GLU A 290 8.87 -0.19 25.00
CA GLU A 290 9.46 -0.80 23.81
C GLU A 290 8.41 -1.62 23.05
N GLU A 291 7.68 -2.49 23.76
CA GLU A 291 6.68 -3.38 23.18
C GLU A 291 5.50 -2.62 22.57
N ALA A 292 5.19 -1.44 23.10
CA ALA A 292 4.14 -0.56 22.59
C ALA A 292 4.38 -0.04 21.16
N LEU A 293 5.65 0.00 20.70
CA LEU A 293 6.00 0.55 19.38
C LEU A 293 5.61 -0.39 18.24
N GLY A 294 5.57 -1.70 18.49
CA GLY A 294 5.40 -2.71 17.46
C GLY A 294 6.51 -2.72 16.42
N LYS A 295 6.23 -3.31 15.25
CA LYS A 295 7.22 -3.57 14.20
C LYS A 295 6.94 -2.82 12.89
N ASN A 296 5.96 -1.90 12.87
CA ASN A 296 5.53 -1.20 11.65
C ASN A 296 5.21 -2.19 10.51
N ALA A 297 4.55 -3.30 10.85
CA ALA A 297 4.23 -4.35 9.92
C ALA A 297 3.12 -3.92 8.95
N VAL A 298 3.20 -4.40 7.71
CA VAL A 298 2.07 -4.43 6.77
C VAL A 298 1.56 -5.85 6.54
N LEU A 299 2.42 -6.85 6.76
CA LEU A 299 2.07 -8.26 6.82
C LEU A 299 3.04 -8.99 7.78
N GLY A 300 2.66 -10.20 8.21
CA GLY A 300 3.50 -11.08 9.02
C GLY A 300 3.16 -12.53 8.79
N GLY A 301 4.04 -13.43 9.22
CA GLY A 301 3.86 -14.88 9.13
C GLY A 301 4.19 -15.56 10.45
N PHE A 302 3.39 -16.54 10.85
CA PHE A 302 3.60 -17.33 12.06
C PHE A 302 4.07 -18.74 11.69
N GLN A 303 5.26 -19.12 12.17
CA GLN A 303 5.89 -20.41 11.87
C GLN A 303 5.00 -21.58 12.33
N GLY A 304 4.53 -21.52 13.57
CA GLY A 304 3.71 -22.55 14.21
C GLY A 304 4.37 -23.93 14.20
N GLN A 305 4.11 -24.67 13.14
CA GLN A 305 4.67 -26.00 12.99
C GLN A 305 6.20 -25.99 12.82
N ARG A 306 6.94 -26.85 13.51
CA ARG A 306 6.49 -27.87 14.48
C ARG A 306 6.70 -27.44 15.93
N SER A 307 7.75 -26.66 16.19
CA SER A 307 8.23 -26.37 17.54
C SER A 307 7.26 -25.62 18.44
N TRP A 308 6.25 -24.93 17.90
CA TRP A 308 5.15 -24.37 18.69
C TRP A 308 4.02 -25.37 18.86
N THR A 309 3.43 -25.80 17.74
CA THR A 309 2.20 -26.59 17.72
C THR A 309 2.37 -28.01 18.24
N ASP A 310 3.60 -28.50 18.40
CA ASP A 310 3.85 -29.78 19.04
C ASP A 310 3.45 -29.76 20.52
N TRP A 311 3.39 -28.59 21.18
CA TRP A 311 3.07 -28.51 22.61
C TRP A 311 2.14 -27.37 23.03
N LEU A 312 1.89 -26.40 22.14
CA LEU A 312 1.03 -25.24 22.39
C LEU A 312 -0.11 -25.14 21.35
N PRO A 313 -1.25 -24.50 21.71
CA PRO A 313 -2.32 -24.16 20.77
C PRO A 313 -1.87 -23.20 19.67
#